data_AF-A0A8D5UFY4-F1
#
_entry.id   AF-A0A8D5UFY4-F1
#
_cell.length_a   1.000
_cell.length_b   1.000
_cell.length_c   1.000
_cell.angle_alpha   90.00
_cell.angle_beta   90.00
_cell.angle_gamma   90.00
#
_symmetry.space_group_name_H-M   'P 1'
#
loop_
_entity.id
_entity.type
_entity.pdbx_description
1 polymer ?
#
loop_
_entity_poly.entity_id
_entity_poly.type
_entity_poly.pdbx_seq_one_letter_code
_entity_poly.pdbx_strand_id
1 'polypeptide(L)'
;MLCMKILRTLSRMYVEDLSTSMTHYERLLQEPVRHRFRDPQTNLEYAWFHNMVLAAGSQEAVSAYRNISTTFVVDSITDFKYHLKDNGARIIREPYRIPIGLTMLVEQSEGSIVEYVEVQKEGNLTGHTDWGELVNKLRDPVRIMRKIKRLTKQMLLDKPEINSLPNSSTHPSLKPATPSTTAVPTASVPKPTQPAQYTRLPGSNGEHLLQERYGTTNRALSFYNKQMLDHLNDVMKSFIADQEMMFIATADGHGECDCSFRAGPPGFVHVLDEKTLIYPEYRGNGVMASLGNILENPHIGIIFIDFFQHAIGLHINGKAEIIENDVLMKLANLPEKIMEELNREGFRKPERWILVEVEEAYIHCSKHIPLLKKLDKEIEWGTDDVVRKGGDFFKAKDCPRPWIKEPVSSETGTK
;
A
#
# COMPACT_ATOMS: atom_id res chain seq x y z
N MET A 1 7.41 15.59 -1.83
CA MET A 1 8.85 15.34 -2.10
C MET A 1 8.98 13.85 -2.28
N LEU A 2 9.00 13.38 -3.53
CA LEU A 2 9.14 11.95 -3.85
C LEU A 2 10.37 11.39 -3.14
N CYS A 3 10.25 10.21 -2.51
CA CYS A 3 11.37 9.55 -1.86
C CYS A 3 12.29 8.98 -2.95
N MET A 4 13.21 9.79 -3.41
CA MET A 4 14.27 9.39 -4.33
C MET A 4 15.24 8.43 -3.65
N LYS A 5 15.43 7.23 -4.21
CA LYS A 5 16.34 6.22 -3.66
C LYS A 5 17.53 5.98 -4.59
N ILE A 6 18.73 6.07 -4.03
CA ILE A 6 19.92 5.46 -4.65
C ILE A 6 19.85 3.96 -4.33
N LEU A 7 19.56 3.15 -5.35
CA LEU A 7 19.43 1.69 -5.25
C LEU A 7 20.80 1.03 -5.12
N ARG A 8 21.82 1.60 -5.77
CA ARG A 8 23.19 1.06 -5.76
C ARG A 8 24.21 2.13 -6.13
N THR A 9 25.41 1.99 -5.60
CA THR A 9 26.59 2.75 -6.04
C THR A 9 27.54 1.80 -6.76
N LEU A 10 27.95 2.15 -7.98
CA LEU A 10 28.88 1.35 -8.77
C LEU A 10 30.25 2.02 -8.84
N SER A 11 31.28 1.21 -8.66
CA SER A 11 32.67 1.57 -8.97
C SER A 11 32.91 1.44 -10.47
N ARG A 12 33.48 2.46 -11.09
CA ARG A 12 33.77 2.46 -12.53
C ARG A 12 35.24 2.19 -12.79
N MET A 13 35.53 1.29 -13.72
CA MET A 13 36.88 1.02 -14.17
C MET A 13 36.97 1.08 -15.69
N TYR A 14 38.02 1.73 -16.17
CA TYR A 14 38.30 1.83 -17.60
C TYR A 14 39.33 0.78 -18.00
N VAL A 15 38.99 -0.03 -18.99
CA VAL A 15 39.83 -1.13 -19.48
C VAL A 15 40.07 -0.99 -20.98
N GLU A 16 41.19 -1.52 -21.46
CA GLU A 16 41.53 -1.47 -22.88
C GLU A 16 40.70 -2.47 -23.69
N ASP A 17 40.63 -3.72 -23.23
CA ASP A 17 39.83 -4.77 -23.84
C ASP A 17 38.76 -5.29 -22.87
N LEU A 18 37.50 -5.08 -23.24
CA LEU A 18 36.37 -5.45 -22.39
C LEU A 18 36.23 -6.97 -22.27
N SER A 19 36.39 -7.72 -23.35
CA SER A 19 36.13 -9.17 -23.39
C SER A 19 37.11 -9.95 -22.49
N THR A 20 38.39 -9.60 -22.54
CA THR A 20 39.45 -10.17 -21.70
C THR A 20 39.24 -9.78 -20.24
N SER A 21 38.93 -8.51 -19.97
CA SER A 21 38.71 -8.01 -18.61
C SER A 21 37.46 -8.65 -17.98
N MET A 22 36.37 -8.80 -18.73
CA MET A 22 35.16 -9.50 -18.32
C MET A 22 35.50 -10.93 -17.86
N THR A 23 36.18 -11.70 -18.71
CA THR A 23 36.56 -13.09 -18.39
C THR A 23 37.40 -13.17 -17.10
N HIS A 24 38.29 -12.21 -16.88
CA HIS A 24 39.09 -12.12 -15.65
C HIS A 24 38.22 -11.87 -14.41
N TYR A 25 37.34 -10.86 -14.46
CA TYR A 25 36.51 -10.50 -13.32
C TYR A 25 35.38 -11.50 -13.04
N GLU A 26 34.84 -12.18 -14.05
CA GLU A 26 33.90 -13.30 -13.85
C GLU A 26 34.53 -14.41 -13.02
N ARG A 27 35.79 -14.79 -13.33
CA ARG A 27 36.52 -15.81 -12.57
C ARG A 27 36.88 -15.35 -11.17
N LEU A 28 37.28 -14.09 -11.02
CA LEU A 28 37.69 -13.53 -9.73
C LEU A 28 36.52 -13.38 -8.77
N LEU A 29 35.37 -12.89 -9.26
CA LEU A 29 34.19 -12.60 -8.47
C LEU A 29 33.22 -13.80 -8.39
N GLN A 30 33.43 -14.84 -9.21
CA GLN A 30 32.52 -15.99 -9.35
C GLN A 30 31.07 -15.56 -9.67
N GLU A 31 30.91 -14.44 -10.36
CA GLU A 31 29.61 -13.92 -10.81
C GLU A 31 29.65 -13.60 -12.31
N PRO A 32 28.60 -13.94 -13.08
CA PRO A 32 28.53 -13.62 -14.50
C PRO A 32 28.24 -12.12 -14.73
N VAL A 33 28.52 -11.65 -15.95
CA VAL A 33 28.07 -10.32 -16.39
C VAL A 33 26.54 -10.22 -16.28
N ARG A 34 26.03 -9.14 -15.66
CA ARG A 34 24.58 -8.88 -15.63
C ARG A 34 24.11 -8.17 -16.89
N HIS A 35 24.87 -7.17 -17.33
CA HIS A 35 24.55 -6.42 -18.54
C HIS A 35 25.82 -6.14 -19.33
N ARG A 36 25.74 -6.34 -20.65
CA ARG A 36 26.74 -5.90 -21.61
C ARG A 36 26.05 -5.09 -22.70
N PHE A 37 26.51 -3.87 -22.93
CA PHE A 37 25.91 -3.01 -23.94
C PHE A 37 26.90 -1.96 -24.45
N ARG A 38 26.64 -1.41 -25.64
CA ARG A 38 27.31 -0.23 -26.15
C ARG A 38 26.39 0.97 -25.98
N ASP A 39 26.93 2.07 -25.49
CA ASP A 39 26.21 3.34 -25.47
C ASP A 39 26.49 4.11 -26.78
N PRO A 40 25.46 4.37 -27.60
CA PRO A 40 25.62 5.04 -28.89
C PRO A 40 26.08 6.51 -28.77
N GLN A 41 25.87 7.17 -27.62
CA GLN A 41 26.29 8.58 -27.45
C GLN A 41 27.75 8.71 -27.02
N THR A 42 28.21 7.81 -26.16
CA THR A 42 29.59 7.84 -25.65
C THR A 42 30.55 7.02 -26.51
N ASN A 43 30.02 6.12 -27.34
CA ASN A 43 30.76 5.12 -28.10
C ASN A 43 31.63 4.20 -27.22
N LEU A 44 31.29 4.09 -25.94
CA LEU A 44 31.90 3.17 -24.99
C LEU A 44 31.07 1.89 -24.90
N GLU A 45 31.77 0.78 -24.69
CA GLU A 45 31.17 -0.51 -24.33
C GLU A 45 31.27 -0.70 -22.82
N TYR A 46 30.17 -1.17 -22.24
CA TYR A 46 30.03 -1.37 -20.81
C TYR A 46 29.77 -2.84 -20.50
N ALA A 47 30.36 -3.30 -19.40
CA ALA A 47 30.02 -4.58 -18.77
C ALA A 47 29.81 -4.36 -17.27
N TRP A 48 28.63 -4.71 -16.77
CA TRP A 48 28.27 -4.55 -15.36
C TRP A 48 28.29 -5.90 -14.64
N PHE A 49 29.09 -5.95 -13.57
CA PHE A 49 29.20 -7.04 -12.60
C PHE A 49 28.92 -6.53 -11.20
N HIS A 50 28.07 -7.18 -10.42
CA HIS A 50 27.87 -6.87 -9.00
C HIS A 50 27.71 -5.35 -8.69
N ASN A 51 28.71 -4.72 -8.07
CA ASN A 51 28.78 -3.29 -7.74
C ASN A 51 29.83 -2.53 -8.58
N MET A 52 30.13 -3.02 -9.78
CA MET A 52 31.20 -2.52 -10.62
C MET A 52 30.80 -2.46 -12.08
N VAL A 53 31.20 -1.40 -12.78
CA VAL A 53 31.00 -1.27 -14.22
C VAL A 53 32.35 -1.07 -14.90
N LEU A 54 32.65 -1.97 -15.84
CA LEU A 54 33.79 -1.84 -16.74
C LEU A 54 33.36 -1.04 -17.96
N ALA A 55 34.19 -0.10 -18.39
CA ALA A 55 33.99 0.68 -19.61
C ALA A 55 35.22 0.57 -20.51
N ALA A 56 35.02 0.29 -21.79
CA ALA A 56 36.09 0.19 -22.80
C ALA A 56 35.73 0.98 -24.06
N GLY A 57 36.74 1.50 -24.74
CA GLY A 57 36.60 2.26 -25.99
C GLY A 57 37.91 2.90 -26.40
N SER A 58 37.89 3.78 -27.41
CA SER A 58 39.10 4.49 -27.82
C SER A 58 39.65 5.37 -26.69
N GLN A 59 40.95 5.66 -26.72
CA GLN A 59 41.59 6.47 -25.68
C GLN A 59 40.95 7.86 -25.58
N GLU A 60 40.55 8.44 -26.71
CA GLU A 60 39.84 9.72 -26.80
C GLU A 60 38.47 9.61 -26.12
N ALA A 61 37.67 8.59 -26.47
CA ALA A 61 36.35 8.38 -25.90
C ALA A 61 36.43 8.18 -24.38
N VAL A 62 37.34 7.34 -23.91
CA VAL A 62 37.53 7.07 -22.48
C VAL A 62 37.97 8.33 -21.74
N SER A 63 38.90 9.13 -22.31
CA SER A 63 39.42 10.34 -21.65
C SER A 63 38.32 11.34 -21.28
N ALA A 64 37.28 11.45 -22.10
CA ALA A 64 36.16 12.37 -21.88
C ALA A 64 35.31 12.01 -20.64
N TYR A 65 35.39 10.76 -20.16
CA TYR A 65 34.57 10.25 -19.05
C TYR A 65 35.42 9.82 -17.84
N ARG A 66 36.76 9.87 -17.92
CA ARG A 66 37.64 9.49 -16.79
C ARG A 66 37.38 10.27 -15.50
N ASN A 67 36.85 11.49 -15.60
CA ASN A 67 36.58 12.35 -14.46
C ASN A 67 35.24 12.08 -13.76
N ILE A 68 34.45 11.11 -14.24
CA ILE A 68 33.22 10.73 -13.54
C ILE A 68 33.60 9.97 -12.26
N SER A 69 33.20 10.51 -11.11
CA SER A 69 33.57 9.99 -9.78
C SER A 69 32.90 8.66 -9.45
N THR A 70 31.60 8.50 -9.79
CA THR A 70 30.84 7.28 -9.51
C THR A 70 29.62 7.14 -10.43
N THR A 71 28.97 5.97 -10.43
CA THR A 71 27.64 5.76 -11.01
C THR A 71 26.65 5.44 -9.89
N PHE A 72 25.58 6.20 -9.76
CA PHE A 72 24.44 5.84 -8.94
C PHE A 72 23.35 5.19 -9.79
N VAL A 73 22.94 3.99 -9.38
CA VAL A 73 21.72 3.38 -9.88
C VAL A 73 20.57 3.89 -9.04
N VAL A 74 19.56 4.47 -9.66
CA VAL A 74 18.44 5.13 -9.01
C VAL A 74 17.10 4.54 -9.42
N ASP A 75 16.09 4.78 -8.61
CA ASP A 75 14.71 4.39 -8.86
C ASP A 75 14.02 5.26 -9.92
N SER A 76 14.32 6.56 -9.97
CA SER A 76 13.73 7.50 -10.92
C SER A 76 14.73 8.60 -11.34
N ILE A 77 15.27 8.51 -12.55
CA ILE A 77 16.17 9.56 -13.08
C ILE A 77 15.45 10.90 -13.19
N THR A 78 14.14 10.88 -13.45
CA THR A 78 13.35 12.11 -13.58
C THR A 78 13.28 12.86 -12.26
N ASP A 79 13.02 12.16 -11.15
CA ASP A 79 12.95 12.78 -9.83
C ASP A 79 14.32 13.27 -9.40
N PHE A 80 15.37 12.47 -9.63
CA PHE A 80 16.75 12.89 -9.38
C PHE A 80 17.12 14.13 -10.18
N LYS A 81 16.73 14.24 -11.45
CA LYS A 81 17.00 15.43 -12.26
C LYS A 81 16.40 16.70 -11.65
N TYR A 82 15.12 16.66 -11.26
CA TYR A 82 14.45 17.84 -10.70
C TYR A 82 15.06 18.23 -9.35
N HIS A 83 15.24 17.25 -8.46
CA HIS A 83 15.81 17.50 -7.14
C HIS A 83 17.25 18.02 -7.21
N LEU A 84 18.11 17.43 -8.05
CA LEU A 84 19.50 17.86 -8.19
C LEU A 84 19.57 19.28 -8.75
N LYS A 85 18.71 19.62 -9.72
CA LYS A 85 18.61 20.97 -10.27
C LYS A 85 18.15 21.99 -9.22
N ASP A 86 17.14 21.64 -8.42
CA ASP A 86 16.64 22.50 -7.34
C ASP A 86 17.67 22.71 -6.22
N ASN A 87 18.63 21.79 -6.08
CA ASN A 87 19.73 21.86 -5.13
C ASN A 87 21.05 22.33 -5.75
N GLY A 88 20.99 23.02 -6.90
CA GLY A 88 22.14 23.73 -7.48
C GLY A 88 23.13 22.86 -8.26
N ALA A 89 22.81 21.58 -8.52
CA ALA A 89 23.59 20.75 -9.42
C ALA A 89 23.32 21.14 -10.89
N ARG A 90 24.32 20.93 -11.76
CA ARG A 90 24.22 21.21 -13.20
C ARG A 90 24.10 19.92 -13.98
N ILE A 91 23.02 19.77 -14.74
CA ILE A 91 22.83 18.65 -15.67
C ILE A 91 23.80 18.84 -16.85
N ILE A 92 24.89 18.06 -16.89
CA ILE A 92 25.86 18.08 -18.01
C ILE A 92 25.25 17.41 -19.23
N ARG A 93 24.51 16.32 -19.00
CA ARG A 93 23.82 15.57 -20.04
C ARG A 93 22.42 15.23 -19.59
N GLU A 94 21.46 15.65 -20.40
CA GLU A 94 20.04 15.35 -20.21
C GLU A 94 19.78 13.83 -20.25
N PRO A 95 18.74 13.34 -19.53
CA PRO A 95 18.36 11.94 -19.57
C PRO A 95 18.16 11.42 -21.00
N TYR A 96 18.84 10.31 -21.32
CA TYR A 96 18.69 9.63 -22.59
C TYR A 96 18.69 8.11 -22.40
N ARG A 97 18.21 7.40 -23.43
CA ARG A 97 18.07 5.95 -23.40
C ARG A 97 19.40 5.25 -23.70
N ILE A 98 19.70 4.25 -22.87
CA ILE A 98 20.70 3.21 -23.10
C ILE A 98 19.99 1.85 -23.10
N PRO A 99 20.60 0.76 -23.61
CA PRO A 99 19.92 -0.54 -23.74
C PRO A 99 19.31 -1.08 -22.44
N ILE A 100 19.87 -0.72 -21.29
CA ILE A 100 19.39 -1.16 -19.97
C ILE A 100 18.43 -0.18 -19.29
N GLY A 101 18.09 0.97 -19.90
CA GLY A 101 17.18 1.96 -19.33
C GLY A 101 17.53 3.40 -19.68
N LEU A 102 17.60 4.27 -18.67
CA LEU A 102 17.93 5.69 -18.83
C LEU A 102 19.26 6.00 -18.12
N THR A 103 20.00 6.98 -18.64
CA THR A 103 21.17 7.54 -17.98
C THR A 103 21.20 9.06 -18.11
N MET A 104 21.79 9.74 -17.14
CA MET A 104 22.10 11.17 -17.18
C MET A 104 23.44 11.45 -16.51
N LEU A 105 24.07 12.58 -16.87
CA LEU A 105 25.34 13.01 -16.29
C LEU A 105 25.17 14.36 -15.59
N VAL A 106 25.60 14.43 -14.33
CA VAL A 106 25.36 15.59 -13.47
C VAL A 106 26.67 16.03 -12.81
N GLU A 107 26.92 17.34 -12.82
CA GLU A 107 27.92 17.98 -11.98
C GLU A 107 27.23 18.42 -10.69
N GLN A 108 27.68 17.87 -9.56
CA GLN A 108 27.17 18.22 -8.24
C GLN A 108 27.60 19.64 -7.85
N SER A 109 26.94 20.21 -6.85
CA SER A 109 27.24 21.56 -6.36
C SER A 109 28.70 21.74 -5.90
N GLU A 110 29.32 20.67 -5.42
CA GLU A 110 30.73 20.59 -5.00
C GLU A 110 31.71 20.27 -6.14
N GLY A 111 31.24 20.17 -7.38
CA GLY A 111 32.05 19.97 -8.58
C GLY A 111 32.32 18.51 -8.97
N SER A 112 31.85 17.53 -8.19
CA SER A 112 31.98 16.11 -8.55
C SER A 112 31.07 15.77 -9.73
N ILE A 113 31.57 15.02 -10.71
CA ILE A 113 30.74 14.55 -11.83
C ILE A 113 30.23 13.15 -11.51
N VAL A 114 28.92 12.99 -11.49
CA VAL A 114 28.24 11.74 -11.14
C VAL A 114 27.30 11.32 -12.26
N GLU A 115 27.38 10.04 -12.62
CA GLU A 115 26.45 9.42 -13.55
C GLU A 115 25.27 8.81 -12.78
N TYR A 116 24.06 9.03 -13.27
CA TYR A 116 22.84 8.44 -12.71
C TYR A 116 22.23 7.51 -13.75
N VAL A 117 21.89 6.29 -13.35
CA VAL A 117 21.32 5.25 -14.22
C VAL A 117 20.03 4.72 -13.62
N GLU A 118 18.96 4.69 -14.39
CA GLU A 118 17.69 4.02 -14.05
C GLU A 118 17.57 2.78 -14.92
N VAL A 119 17.55 1.60 -14.29
CA VAL A 119 17.53 0.32 -15.02
C VAL A 119 16.08 -0.12 -15.26
N GLN A 120 15.72 -0.30 -16.52
CA GLN A 120 14.41 -0.85 -16.90
C GLN A 120 14.48 -2.38 -16.93
N LYS A 121 13.47 -3.05 -16.35
CA LYS A 121 13.37 -4.51 -16.42
C LYS A 121 13.18 -4.95 -17.87
N GLU A 122 13.88 -6.00 -18.29
CA GLU A 122 13.79 -6.54 -19.66
C GLU A 122 12.31 -6.85 -20.02
N GLY A 123 11.79 -6.12 -21.01
CA GLY A 123 10.39 -6.23 -21.47
C GLY A 123 9.79 -4.95 -22.10
N ASN A 124 10.32 -3.76 -21.78
CA ASN A 124 9.70 -2.46 -22.14
C ASN A 124 10.38 -1.66 -23.26
N LEU A 125 10.96 -2.32 -24.27
CA LEU A 125 11.76 -1.64 -25.31
C LEU A 125 10.98 -1.04 -26.49
N THR A 126 9.65 -1.02 -26.49
CA THR A 126 8.87 -0.41 -27.58
C THR A 126 7.67 0.37 -27.07
N GLY A 127 7.72 1.69 -27.15
CA GLY A 127 6.59 2.56 -26.84
C GLY A 127 7.01 3.94 -26.36
N HIS A 128 7.42 4.82 -27.29
CA HIS A 128 7.33 6.25 -27.03
C HIS A 128 5.98 6.74 -27.52
N THR A 129 5.16 7.26 -26.61
CA THR A 129 4.08 8.20 -26.93
C THR A 129 4.63 9.61 -26.70
N ASP A 130 4.28 10.52 -27.60
CA ASP A 130 4.57 11.95 -27.50
C ASP A 130 3.81 12.54 -26.30
N TRP A 131 4.56 13.03 -25.31
CA TRP A 131 4.04 13.47 -24.01
C TRP A 131 3.35 14.85 -24.04
N GLY A 132 3.52 15.62 -25.13
CA GLY A 132 2.85 16.93 -25.28
C GLY A 132 1.33 16.83 -25.39
N GLU A 133 0.82 15.71 -25.92
CA GLU A 133 -0.62 15.48 -26.12
C GLU A 133 -1.30 14.84 -24.90
N LEU A 134 -0.54 14.09 -24.08
CA LEU A 134 -1.05 13.36 -22.91
C LEU A 134 -1.38 14.29 -21.73
N VAL A 135 -0.60 15.36 -21.56
CA VAL A 135 -0.79 16.36 -20.49
C VAL A 135 -2.12 17.11 -20.65
N ASN A 136 -2.65 17.23 -21.87
CA ASN A 136 -3.97 17.83 -22.11
C ASN A 136 -5.14 16.85 -21.88
N LYS A 137 -4.91 15.53 -21.92
CA LYS A 137 -5.95 14.51 -21.65
C LYS A 137 -6.05 14.08 -20.18
N LEU A 138 -5.01 14.30 -19.38
CA LEU A 138 -4.93 13.88 -17.97
C LEU A 138 -5.58 14.82 -16.94
N ARG A 139 -6.16 15.95 -17.38
CA ARG A 139 -6.98 16.80 -16.49
C ARG A 139 -8.39 16.23 -16.37
N ASP A 140 -8.62 15.35 -15.41
CA ASP A 140 -9.64 15.53 -14.36
C ASP A 140 -9.94 14.21 -13.59
N PRO A 141 -9.13 13.86 -12.57
CA PRO A 141 -9.40 12.75 -11.64
C PRO A 141 -10.77 12.86 -10.93
N VAL A 142 -11.26 14.09 -10.71
CA VAL A 142 -12.57 14.35 -10.08
C VAL A 142 -13.72 13.89 -10.98
N ARG A 143 -13.54 13.92 -12.31
CA ARG A 143 -14.52 13.43 -13.28
C ARG A 143 -14.62 11.90 -13.30
N ILE A 144 -13.50 11.19 -13.12
CA ILE A 144 -13.47 9.74 -12.96
C ILE A 144 -14.21 9.36 -11.66
N MET A 145 -13.93 10.06 -10.56
CA MET A 145 -14.57 9.83 -9.26
C MET A 145 -16.09 10.10 -9.25
N ARG A 146 -16.55 11.19 -9.88
CA ARG A 146 -17.99 11.45 -10.06
C ARG A 146 -18.67 10.36 -10.89
N LYS A 147 -17.95 9.76 -11.83
CA LYS A 147 -18.46 8.66 -12.66
C LYS A 147 -18.51 7.34 -11.88
N ILE A 148 -17.53 7.03 -11.04
CA ILE A 148 -17.55 5.88 -10.11
C ILE A 148 -18.77 5.98 -9.18
N LYS A 149 -18.86 7.06 -8.39
CA LYS A 149 -19.97 7.26 -7.43
C LYS A 149 -21.33 7.24 -8.12
N ARG A 150 -21.45 7.74 -9.36
CA ARG A 150 -22.69 7.69 -10.15
C ARG A 150 -23.02 6.28 -10.66
N LEU A 151 -22.04 5.57 -11.21
CA LEU A 151 -22.25 4.22 -11.76
C LEU A 151 -22.53 3.20 -10.65
N THR A 152 -21.81 3.26 -9.53
CA THR A 152 -22.08 2.37 -8.39
C THR A 152 -23.46 2.63 -7.80
N LYS A 153 -23.85 3.91 -7.62
CA LYS A 153 -25.20 4.28 -7.14
C LYS A 153 -26.30 3.85 -8.11
N GLN A 154 -26.08 3.98 -9.42
CA GLN A 154 -27.08 3.60 -10.43
C GLN A 154 -27.24 2.08 -10.53
N MET A 155 -26.15 1.32 -10.42
CA MET A 155 -26.20 -0.16 -10.46
C MET A 155 -26.65 -0.78 -9.14
N LEU A 156 -26.42 -0.14 -7.99
CA LEU A 156 -27.01 -0.55 -6.70
C LEU A 156 -28.53 -0.38 -6.68
N LEU A 157 -29.06 0.60 -7.42
CA LEU A 157 -30.51 0.80 -7.60
C LEU A 157 -31.14 -0.18 -8.60
N ASP A 158 -30.34 -0.75 -9.52
CA ASP A 158 -30.80 -1.70 -10.56
C ASP A 158 -30.67 -3.18 -10.16
N LYS A 159 -30.24 -3.50 -8.92
CA LYS A 159 -30.30 -4.88 -8.40
C LYS A 159 -31.77 -5.24 -8.08
N PRO A 160 -32.25 -6.45 -8.40
CA PRO A 160 -33.57 -6.88 -7.93
C PRO A 160 -33.60 -6.78 -6.41
N GLU A 161 -34.65 -6.15 -5.87
CA GLU A 161 -34.89 -6.05 -4.44
C GLU A 161 -34.63 -7.42 -3.81
N ILE A 162 -33.59 -7.51 -2.98
CA ILE A 162 -33.51 -8.57 -2.00
C ILE A 162 -34.70 -8.28 -1.09
N ASN A 163 -35.79 -9.03 -1.30
CA ASN A 163 -37.00 -8.95 -0.50
C ASN A 163 -36.61 -8.74 0.95
N SER A 164 -36.98 -7.57 1.48
CA SER A 164 -36.91 -7.25 2.89
C SER A 164 -37.38 -8.47 3.68
N LEU A 165 -36.47 -9.08 4.43
CA LEU A 165 -36.85 -10.07 5.43
C LEU A 165 -37.94 -9.44 6.30
N PRO A 166 -39.07 -10.12 6.52
CA PRO A 166 -40.13 -9.55 7.32
C PRO A 166 -39.60 -9.31 8.74
N ASN A 167 -39.68 -8.05 9.17
CA ASN A 167 -39.58 -7.66 10.57
C ASN A 167 -40.62 -8.48 11.36
N SER A 168 -40.19 -9.61 11.91
CA SER A 168 -40.94 -10.41 12.87
C SER A 168 -40.25 -10.30 14.22
N SER A 169 -40.37 -9.11 14.80
CA SER A 169 -40.06 -8.86 16.20
C SER A 169 -41.17 -9.42 17.09
N THR A 170 -41.22 -10.75 17.24
CA THR A 170 -41.95 -11.40 18.33
C THR A 170 -41.23 -12.65 18.79
N HIS A 171 -40.30 -12.51 19.74
CA HIS A 171 -40.03 -13.54 20.75
C HIS A 171 -39.70 -12.90 22.10
N PRO A 172 -40.03 -13.57 23.21
CA PRO A 172 -40.35 -12.94 24.48
C PRO A 172 -39.11 -12.56 25.27
N SER A 173 -39.22 -11.48 26.04
CA SER A 173 -38.23 -11.03 27.01
C SER A 173 -37.85 -12.16 27.98
N LEU A 174 -36.64 -12.71 27.82
CA LEU A 174 -35.98 -13.46 28.87
C LEU A 174 -35.46 -12.46 29.90
N LYS A 175 -36.05 -12.49 31.10
CA LYS A 175 -35.55 -11.74 32.26
C LYS A 175 -34.12 -12.25 32.59
N PRO A 176 -33.12 -11.37 32.77
CA PRO A 176 -31.83 -11.79 33.28
C PRO A 176 -31.98 -12.31 34.71
N ALA A 177 -31.42 -13.49 34.98
CA ALA A 177 -31.19 -13.96 36.34
C ALA A 177 -30.22 -13.00 37.05
N THR A 178 -30.55 -12.66 38.29
CA THR A 178 -29.81 -11.69 39.14
C THR A 178 -28.50 -12.32 39.62
N PRO A 179 -27.32 -11.72 39.36
CA PRO A 179 -26.12 -12.02 40.12
C PRO A 179 -26.07 -11.12 41.36
N SER A 180 -25.81 -11.72 42.51
CA SER A 180 -25.63 -11.07 43.80
C SER A 180 -24.49 -10.05 43.79
N THR A 181 -24.76 -8.94 44.46
CA THR A 181 -24.01 -7.69 44.58
C THR A 181 -22.64 -7.83 45.26
N THR A 182 -21.60 -7.29 44.60
CA THR A 182 -20.57 -6.46 45.25
C THR A 182 -20.18 -5.36 44.25
N ALA A 183 -20.82 -4.20 44.37
CA ALA A 183 -20.61 -3.06 43.49
C ALA A 183 -19.28 -2.38 43.82
N VAL A 184 -18.35 -2.41 42.87
CA VAL A 184 -17.25 -1.43 42.78
C VAL A 184 -17.88 -0.12 42.29
N PRO A 185 -17.62 1.04 42.90
CA PRO A 185 -18.22 2.29 42.44
C PRO A 185 -17.61 2.69 41.10
N THR A 186 -18.31 2.39 40.00
CA THR A 186 -18.05 2.99 38.70
C THR A 186 -18.67 4.37 38.68
N ALA A 187 -17.84 5.41 38.68
CA ALA A 187 -18.28 6.76 38.40
C ALA A 187 -18.85 6.79 36.97
N SER A 188 -20.18 6.82 36.84
CA SER A 188 -20.86 6.95 35.56
C SER A 188 -20.46 8.26 34.90
N VAL A 189 -19.90 8.17 33.68
CA VAL A 189 -19.57 9.34 32.87
C VAL A 189 -20.89 10.09 32.56
N PRO A 190 -21.03 11.37 32.95
CA PRO A 190 -22.20 12.16 32.57
C PRO A 190 -22.30 12.25 31.05
N LYS A 191 -23.50 12.07 30.51
CA LYS A 191 -23.75 12.25 29.07
C LYS A 191 -23.52 13.74 28.75
N PRO A 192 -22.64 14.09 27.79
CA PRO A 192 -22.19 15.47 27.63
C PRO A 192 -23.24 16.29 26.88
N THR A 193 -23.60 17.44 27.41
CA THR A 193 -24.17 18.54 26.62
C THR A 193 -23.09 19.05 25.67
N GLN A 194 -23.29 18.90 24.36
CA GLN A 194 -22.32 19.29 23.32
C GLN A 194 -21.99 20.79 23.40
N PRO A 195 -20.73 21.18 23.66
CA PRO A 195 -20.31 22.53 23.34
C PRO A 195 -20.09 22.64 21.82
N ALA A 196 -20.69 23.66 21.21
CA ALA A 196 -20.65 23.93 19.77
C ALA A 196 -19.23 24.23 19.20
N GLN A 197 -18.17 24.19 20.02
CA GLN A 197 -16.80 24.53 19.63
C GLN A 197 -16.01 23.37 19.01
N TYR A 198 -16.37 22.10 19.25
CA TYR A 198 -15.59 20.96 18.76
C TYR A 198 -15.90 20.51 17.34
N THR A 199 -16.94 21.04 16.69
CA THR A 199 -17.43 20.54 15.38
C THR A 199 -16.47 20.74 14.20
N ARG A 200 -15.25 21.24 14.41
CA ARG A 200 -14.22 21.40 13.38
C ARG A 200 -12.90 20.70 13.69
N LEU A 201 -12.75 20.08 14.87
CA LEU A 201 -11.52 19.37 15.23
C LEU A 201 -11.62 17.89 14.83
N PRO A 202 -10.52 17.27 14.37
CA PRO A 202 -10.46 15.82 14.17
C PRO A 202 -10.69 15.06 15.49
N GLY A 203 -11.16 13.82 15.37
CA GLY A 203 -11.48 12.96 16.52
C GLY A 203 -12.92 13.05 17.02
N SER A 204 -13.28 12.14 17.92
CA SER A 204 -14.63 12.05 18.45
C SER A 204 -14.91 13.06 19.58
N ASN A 205 -16.19 13.39 19.81
CA ASN A 205 -16.60 14.16 20.98
C ASN A 205 -16.11 13.52 22.29
N GLY A 206 -16.11 12.19 22.36
CA GLY A 206 -15.60 11.44 23.51
C GLY A 206 -14.12 11.71 23.77
N GLU A 207 -13.29 11.71 22.73
CA GLU A 207 -11.87 12.07 22.85
C GLU A 207 -11.69 13.47 23.41
N HIS A 208 -12.39 14.47 22.87
CA HIS A 208 -12.25 15.86 23.33
C HIS A 208 -12.65 16.05 24.80
N LEU A 209 -13.71 15.39 25.24
CA LEU A 209 -14.12 15.42 26.65
C LEU A 209 -13.09 14.79 27.57
N LEU A 210 -12.46 13.69 27.15
CA LEU A 210 -11.37 13.08 27.91
C LEU A 210 -10.12 13.97 27.89
N GLN A 211 -9.83 14.64 26.78
CA GLN A 211 -8.70 15.56 26.66
C GLN A 211 -8.84 16.78 27.57
N GLU A 212 -10.04 17.31 27.71
CA GLU A 212 -10.33 18.38 28.66
C GLU A 212 -10.20 17.86 30.10
N ARG A 213 -10.91 16.76 30.41
CA ARG A 213 -10.93 16.15 31.74
C ARG A 213 -9.53 15.84 32.28
N TYR A 214 -8.63 15.35 31.42
CA TYR A 214 -7.28 14.95 31.80
C TYR A 214 -6.21 16.00 31.49
N GLY A 215 -6.61 17.22 31.10
CA GLY A 215 -5.67 18.31 30.81
C GLY A 215 -4.71 18.01 29.67
N THR A 216 -5.10 17.19 28.68
CA THR A 216 -4.27 16.79 27.54
C THR A 216 -4.58 17.54 26.25
N THR A 217 -5.56 18.45 26.27
CA THR A 217 -6.01 19.24 25.11
C THR A 217 -4.87 19.83 24.28
N ASN A 218 -3.89 20.51 24.89
CA ASN A 218 -2.76 21.10 24.15
C ASN A 218 -1.87 20.05 23.46
N ARG A 219 -1.71 18.86 24.05
CA ARG A 219 -0.97 17.74 23.44
C ARG A 219 -1.73 17.17 22.25
N ALA A 220 -3.04 16.99 22.38
CA ALA A 220 -3.89 16.53 21.29
C ALA A 220 -3.89 17.53 20.13
N LEU A 221 -4.08 18.83 20.40
CA LEU A 221 -3.99 19.87 19.37
C LEU A 221 -2.63 19.90 18.67
N SER A 222 -1.53 19.73 19.41
CA SER A 222 -0.20 19.63 18.78
C SER A 222 -0.06 18.39 17.89
N PHE A 223 -0.74 17.29 18.21
CA PHE A 223 -0.75 16.10 17.37
C PHE A 223 -1.55 16.36 16.08
N TYR A 224 -2.81 16.81 16.21
CA TYR A 224 -3.67 17.11 15.07
C TYR A 224 -3.01 18.09 14.10
N ASN A 225 -2.40 19.16 14.60
CA ASN A 225 -1.82 20.22 13.77
C ASN A 225 -0.47 19.87 13.11
N LYS A 226 0.21 18.81 13.56
CA LYS A 226 1.60 18.54 13.13
C LYS A 226 1.82 17.13 12.58
N GLN A 227 0.94 16.19 12.89
CA GLN A 227 1.14 14.77 12.58
C GLN A 227 -0.05 14.13 11.88
N MET A 228 -1.17 14.85 11.75
CA MET A 228 -2.36 14.40 11.06
C MET A 228 -2.62 15.27 9.84
N LEU A 229 -2.96 14.62 8.74
CA LEU A 229 -3.43 15.24 7.52
C LEU A 229 -4.81 14.66 7.21
N ASP A 230 -5.61 15.39 6.44
CA ASP A 230 -6.87 14.88 5.90
C ASP A 230 -6.63 14.07 4.60
N HIS A 231 -5.40 13.92 4.15
CA HIS A 231 -4.99 13.31 2.88
C HIS A 231 -3.65 12.59 3.01
N LEU A 232 -3.31 11.78 2.00
CA LEU A 232 -2.02 11.14 1.84
C LEU A 232 -1.04 12.09 1.17
N ASN A 233 0.04 12.44 1.88
CA ASN A 233 1.18 13.10 1.26
C ASN A 233 2.05 12.08 0.50
N ASP A 234 2.99 12.56 -0.32
CA ASP A 234 3.84 11.68 -1.16
C ASP A 234 4.59 10.60 -0.36
N VAL A 235 5.07 10.94 0.84
CA VAL A 235 5.81 9.99 1.69
C VAL A 235 4.88 8.87 2.18
N MET A 236 3.65 9.21 2.55
CA MET A 236 2.63 8.22 2.92
C MET A 236 2.28 7.32 1.73
N LYS A 237 2.15 7.88 0.52
CA LYS A 237 1.88 7.09 -0.70
C LYS A 237 3.02 6.11 -0.99
N SER A 238 4.28 6.57 -0.93
CA SER A 238 5.44 5.71 -1.09
C SER A 238 5.52 4.64 0.01
N PHE A 239 5.22 5.01 1.25
CA PHE A 239 5.18 4.05 2.36
C PHE A 239 4.18 2.92 2.08
N ILE A 240 2.94 3.25 1.68
CA ILE A 240 1.90 2.27 1.31
C ILE A 240 2.37 1.37 0.16
N ALA A 241 3.02 1.94 -0.86
CA ALA A 241 3.52 1.19 -2.02
C ALA A 241 4.59 0.14 -1.67
N ASP A 242 5.32 0.33 -0.57
CA ASP A 242 6.32 -0.61 -0.08
C ASP A 242 5.71 -1.71 0.84
N GLN A 243 4.43 -1.60 1.24
CA GLN A 243 3.82 -2.54 2.17
C GLN A 243 3.31 -3.82 1.50
N GLU A 244 3.47 -4.93 2.23
CA GLU A 244 2.96 -6.26 1.87
C GLU A 244 1.79 -6.70 2.75
N MET A 245 1.47 -5.90 3.78
CA MET A 245 0.40 -6.19 4.72
C MET A 245 -0.24 -4.94 5.28
N MET A 246 -1.49 -5.06 5.72
CA MET A 246 -2.21 -4.06 6.51
C MET A 246 -3.20 -4.75 7.45
N PHE A 247 -3.64 -4.02 8.47
CA PHE A 247 -4.77 -4.42 9.30
C PHE A 247 -5.90 -3.44 9.09
N ILE A 248 -7.11 -3.94 8.97
CA ILE A 248 -8.32 -3.14 8.81
C ILE A 248 -9.23 -3.35 10.02
N ALA A 249 -9.80 -2.27 10.52
CA ALA A 249 -10.82 -2.24 11.55
C ALA A 249 -12.12 -1.72 10.93
N THR A 250 -13.20 -2.48 11.13
CA THR A 250 -14.55 -2.13 10.67
C THR A 250 -15.52 -2.41 11.80
N ALA A 251 -16.70 -1.80 11.78
CA ALA A 251 -17.77 -2.13 12.70
C ALA A 251 -19.10 -2.18 11.95
N ASP A 252 -20.03 -3.02 12.39
CA ASP A 252 -21.38 -3.08 11.83
C ASP A 252 -22.23 -1.85 12.21
N GLY A 253 -23.51 -1.85 11.84
CA GLY A 253 -24.44 -0.78 12.19
C GLY A 253 -24.74 -0.65 13.69
N HIS A 254 -24.40 -1.66 14.50
CA HIS A 254 -24.58 -1.70 15.95
C HIS A 254 -23.31 -1.31 16.72
N GLY A 255 -22.17 -1.21 16.02
CA GLY A 255 -20.87 -0.90 16.61
C GLY A 255 -20.09 -2.14 17.05
N GLU A 256 -20.49 -3.35 16.64
CA GLU A 256 -19.72 -4.56 16.86
C GLU A 256 -18.52 -4.57 15.91
N CYS A 257 -17.31 -4.66 16.48
CA CYS A 257 -16.08 -4.47 15.74
C CYS A 257 -15.51 -5.79 15.19
N ASP A 258 -14.91 -5.72 14.00
CA ASP A 258 -14.02 -6.74 13.46
C ASP A 258 -12.65 -6.13 13.10
N CYS A 259 -11.58 -6.90 13.31
CA CYS A 259 -10.24 -6.54 12.89
C CYS A 259 -9.64 -7.67 12.06
N SER A 260 -9.28 -7.33 10.82
CA SER A 260 -8.86 -8.29 9.81
C SER A 260 -7.48 -7.95 9.27
N PHE A 261 -6.62 -8.97 9.14
CA PHE A 261 -5.33 -8.87 8.47
C PHE A 261 -5.50 -9.07 6.97
N ARG A 262 -4.87 -8.20 6.18
CA ARG A 262 -4.81 -8.28 4.71
C ARG A 262 -3.36 -8.29 4.28
N ALA A 263 -3.02 -9.14 3.30
CA ALA A 263 -1.67 -9.22 2.76
C ALA A 263 -1.69 -9.45 1.26
N GLY A 264 -0.61 -9.02 0.62
CA GLY A 264 -0.38 -9.15 -0.81
C GLY A 264 1.08 -8.89 -1.17
N PRO A 265 1.42 -8.88 -2.46
CA PRO A 265 2.74 -8.43 -2.90
C PRO A 265 2.99 -6.97 -2.50
N PRO A 266 4.25 -6.49 -2.53
CA PRO A 266 4.54 -5.07 -2.32
C PRO A 266 3.66 -4.16 -3.19
N GLY A 267 2.98 -3.23 -2.53
CA GLY A 267 2.07 -2.29 -3.18
C GLY A 267 0.81 -2.95 -3.74
N PHE A 268 0.27 -3.96 -3.05
CA PHE A 268 -1.05 -4.53 -3.34
C PHE A 268 -2.19 -3.55 -3.04
N VAL A 269 -1.92 -2.54 -2.20
CA VAL A 269 -2.81 -1.38 -2.05
C VAL A 269 -2.37 -0.32 -3.05
N HIS A 270 -3.29 0.12 -3.90
CA HIS A 270 -3.02 1.13 -4.92
C HIS A 270 -3.57 2.47 -4.45
N VAL A 271 -2.70 3.47 -4.38
CA VAL A 271 -3.13 4.86 -4.18
C VAL A 271 -3.55 5.43 -5.53
N LEU A 272 -4.81 5.81 -5.67
CA LEU A 272 -5.35 6.41 -6.88
C LEU A 272 -5.08 7.92 -6.92
N ASP A 273 -5.20 8.58 -5.77
CA ASP A 273 -4.88 9.99 -5.57
C ASP A 273 -4.63 10.28 -4.07
N GLU A 274 -4.45 11.56 -3.70
CA GLU A 274 -4.20 11.99 -2.32
C GLU A 274 -5.31 11.63 -1.33
N LYS A 275 -6.53 11.42 -1.80
CA LYS A 275 -7.71 11.16 -0.98
C LYS A 275 -8.27 9.77 -1.19
N THR A 276 -7.66 8.96 -2.04
CA THR A 276 -8.29 7.72 -2.50
C THR A 276 -7.25 6.61 -2.65
N LEU A 277 -7.51 5.49 -1.99
CA LEU A 277 -6.80 4.24 -2.21
C LEU A 277 -7.78 3.13 -2.54
N ILE A 278 -7.29 2.06 -3.15
CA ILE A 278 -8.07 0.87 -3.47
C ILE A 278 -7.22 -0.37 -3.23
N TYR A 279 -7.83 -1.43 -2.71
CA TYR A 279 -7.15 -2.70 -2.52
C TYR A 279 -8.02 -3.88 -2.99
N PRO A 280 -7.38 -4.98 -3.44
CA PRO A 280 -8.10 -6.17 -3.88
C PRO A 280 -8.61 -6.99 -2.70
N GLU A 281 -9.82 -7.52 -2.83
CA GLU A 281 -10.40 -8.51 -1.93
C GLU A 281 -10.39 -9.87 -2.65
N TYR A 282 -9.65 -10.82 -2.09
CA TYR A 282 -9.53 -12.18 -2.62
C TYR A 282 -10.57 -13.13 -2.01
N ARG A 283 -10.72 -14.32 -2.61
CA ARG A 283 -11.59 -15.36 -2.07
C ARG A 283 -11.18 -15.76 -0.65
N GLY A 284 -12.09 -15.52 0.31
CA GLY A 284 -11.92 -15.86 1.72
C GLY A 284 -12.68 -17.12 2.17
N ASN A 285 -12.91 -17.22 3.48
CA ASN A 285 -13.65 -18.31 4.13
C ASN A 285 -15.19 -18.15 4.08
N GLY A 286 -15.70 -17.12 3.40
CA GLY A 286 -17.13 -16.86 3.26
C GLY A 286 -17.80 -16.13 4.43
N VAL A 287 -17.08 -15.82 5.52
CA VAL A 287 -17.65 -15.06 6.66
C VAL A 287 -18.00 -13.63 6.25
N MET A 288 -17.22 -13.04 5.33
CA MET A 288 -17.43 -11.68 4.82
C MET A 288 -17.50 -10.58 5.90
N ALA A 289 -16.89 -10.79 7.07
CA ALA A 289 -17.01 -9.90 8.24
C ALA A 289 -16.79 -8.41 7.89
N SER A 290 -15.63 -8.06 7.33
CA SER A 290 -15.33 -6.67 6.97
C SER A 290 -16.27 -6.12 5.88
N LEU A 291 -16.71 -6.94 4.93
CA LEU A 291 -17.58 -6.50 3.82
C LEU A 291 -19.01 -6.27 4.30
N GLY A 292 -19.53 -7.16 5.15
CA GLY A 292 -20.84 -7.00 5.78
C GLY A 292 -20.88 -5.71 6.61
N ASN A 293 -19.84 -5.48 7.42
CA ASN A 293 -19.69 -4.24 8.17
C ASN A 293 -19.71 -3.01 7.26
N ILE A 294 -18.90 -3.00 6.18
CA ILE A 294 -18.83 -1.88 5.23
C ILE A 294 -20.18 -1.58 4.56
N LEU A 295 -21.02 -2.59 4.31
CA LEU A 295 -22.35 -2.40 3.73
C LEU A 295 -23.30 -1.66 4.69
N GLU A 296 -23.19 -1.90 5.99
CA GLU A 296 -24.03 -1.27 7.01
C GLU A 296 -23.45 0.06 7.50
N ASN A 297 -22.13 0.14 7.56
CA ASN A 297 -21.35 1.23 8.12
C ASN A 297 -20.06 1.41 7.32
N PRO A 298 -19.93 2.48 6.51
CA PRO A 298 -18.80 2.63 5.60
C PRO A 298 -17.49 2.98 6.31
N HIS A 299 -17.49 3.26 7.62
CA HIS A 299 -16.28 3.69 8.32
C HIS A 299 -15.25 2.56 8.43
N ILE A 300 -14.01 2.88 8.05
CA ILE A 300 -12.87 1.95 8.11
C ILE A 300 -11.66 2.64 8.75
N GLY A 301 -10.97 1.91 9.62
CA GLY A 301 -9.63 2.24 10.07
C GLY A 301 -8.64 1.28 9.42
N ILE A 302 -7.52 1.78 8.93
CA ILE A 302 -6.45 0.99 8.32
C ILE A 302 -5.15 1.35 9.00
N ILE A 303 -4.38 0.34 9.38
CA ILE A 303 -3.01 0.52 9.86
C ILE A 303 -2.04 -0.29 9.03
N PHE A 304 -1.03 0.40 8.52
CA PHE A 304 0.16 -0.17 7.95
C PHE A 304 1.28 -0.11 8.99
N ILE A 305 2.06 -1.17 9.12
CA ILE A 305 3.22 -1.21 10.01
C ILE A 305 4.39 -1.82 9.25
N ASP A 306 5.48 -1.06 9.15
CA ASP A 306 6.75 -1.57 8.64
C ASP A 306 7.54 -2.17 9.80
N PHE A 307 7.53 -3.49 9.89
CA PHE A 307 8.30 -4.25 10.86
C PHE A 307 9.76 -4.51 10.43
N PHE A 308 10.19 -4.10 9.25
CA PHE A 308 11.42 -4.63 8.64
C PHE A 308 12.49 -3.57 8.41
N GLN A 309 12.12 -2.35 8.05
CA GLN A 309 13.10 -1.31 7.71
C GLN A 309 13.05 -0.15 8.72
N HIS A 310 11.89 0.47 8.88
CA HIS A 310 11.75 1.74 9.61
C HIS A 310 11.12 1.59 11.00
N ALA A 311 10.53 0.43 11.32
CA ALA A 311 9.77 0.22 12.56
C ALA A 311 8.69 1.30 12.76
N ILE A 312 8.05 1.79 11.69
CA ILE A 312 7.06 2.88 11.76
C ILE A 312 5.74 2.41 11.20
N GLY A 313 4.63 3.05 11.58
CA GLY A 313 3.33 2.79 10.96
C GLY A 313 2.63 4.03 10.46
N LEU A 314 1.57 3.78 9.69
CA LEU A 314 0.69 4.78 9.12
C LEU A 314 -0.75 4.37 9.40
N HIS A 315 -1.50 5.25 10.06
CA HIS A 315 -2.94 5.16 10.23
C HIS A 315 -3.62 5.88 9.09
N ILE A 316 -4.71 5.29 8.60
CA ILE A 316 -5.63 5.89 7.64
C ILE A 316 -7.04 5.60 8.13
N ASN A 317 -7.82 6.65 8.40
CA ASN A 317 -9.24 6.53 8.67
C ASN A 317 -10.01 7.09 7.47
N GLY A 318 -11.16 6.49 7.18
CA GLY A 318 -11.95 6.93 6.04
C GLY A 318 -13.25 6.17 5.85
N LYS A 319 -13.74 6.24 4.62
CA LYS A 319 -14.97 5.56 4.18
C LYS A 319 -14.67 4.57 3.08
N ALA A 320 -15.12 3.33 3.25
CA ALA A 320 -14.96 2.26 2.30
C ALA A 320 -16.21 2.04 1.45
N GLU A 321 -16.00 1.65 0.19
CA GLU A 321 -17.03 1.22 -0.75
C GLU A 321 -16.58 -0.05 -1.47
N ILE A 322 -17.50 -1.01 -1.62
CA ILE A 322 -17.25 -2.26 -2.34
C ILE A 322 -17.47 -2.03 -3.83
N ILE A 323 -16.47 -2.37 -4.64
CA ILE A 323 -16.50 -2.24 -6.10
C ILE A 323 -16.33 -3.63 -6.73
N GLU A 324 -17.34 -4.05 -7.50
CA GLU A 324 -17.28 -5.30 -8.26
C GLU A 324 -16.37 -5.15 -9.49
N ASN A 325 -15.74 -6.25 -9.91
CA ASN A 325 -14.80 -6.26 -11.03
C ASN A 325 -15.39 -5.71 -12.34
N ASP A 326 -16.65 -6.01 -12.64
CA ASP A 326 -17.33 -5.55 -13.86
C ASP A 326 -17.59 -4.03 -13.84
N VAL A 327 -17.79 -3.45 -12.66
CA VAL A 327 -17.90 -2.00 -12.46
C VAL A 327 -16.52 -1.36 -12.64
N LEU A 328 -15.49 -1.92 -12.01
CA LEU A 328 -14.14 -1.40 -12.08
C LEU A 328 -13.63 -1.38 -13.52
N MET A 329 -13.81 -2.47 -14.29
CA MET A 329 -13.39 -2.55 -15.69
C MET A 329 -14.03 -1.49 -16.62
N LYS A 330 -15.18 -0.91 -16.25
CA LYS A 330 -15.86 0.14 -17.04
C LYS A 330 -15.26 1.54 -16.81
N LEU A 331 -14.34 1.67 -15.86
CA LEU A 331 -13.68 2.93 -15.56
C LEU A 331 -12.59 3.23 -16.58
N ALA A 332 -12.58 4.46 -17.08
CA ALA A 332 -11.52 4.92 -17.96
C ALA A 332 -10.27 5.22 -17.13
N ASN A 333 -9.09 4.96 -17.69
CA ASN A 333 -7.78 5.30 -17.12
C ASN A 333 -7.46 4.64 -15.77
N LEU A 334 -7.81 3.36 -15.61
CA LEU A 334 -7.29 2.59 -14.48
C LEU A 334 -5.77 2.43 -14.58
N PRO A 335 -5.05 2.50 -13.46
CA PRO A 335 -3.64 2.13 -13.42
C PRO A 335 -3.40 0.75 -14.04
N GLU A 336 -2.34 0.63 -14.85
CA GLU A 336 -2.00 -0.60 -15.57
C GLU A 336 -1.92 -1.81 -14.64
N LYS A 337 -1.33 -1.65 -13.45
CA LYS A 337 -1.25 -2.70 -12.43
C LYS A 337 -2.62 -3.22 -11.98
N ILE A 338 -3.63 -2.36 -11.84
CA ILE A 338 -5.00 -2.78 -11.49
C ILE A 338 -5.61 -3.56 -12.65
N MET A 339 -5.38 -3.12 -13.88
CA MET A 339 -5.85 -3.84 -15.08
C MET A 339 -5.20 -5.22 -15.21
N GLU A 340 -3.90 -5.33 -14.96
CA GLU A 340 -3.19 -6.61 -14.90
C GLU A 340 -3.81 -7.54 -13.86
N GLU A 341 -4.08 -7.03 -12.65
CA GLU A 341 -4.67 -7.82 -11.56
C GLU A 341 -6.11 -8.26 -11.86
N LEU A 342 -6.93 -7.40 -12.48
CA LEU A 342 -8.27 -7.74 -12.96
C LEU A 342 -8.27 -8.86 -14.01
N ASN A 343 -7.26 -8.85 -14.88
CA ASN A 343 -7.10 -9.82 -15.96
C ASN A 343 -6.41 -11.12 -15.51
N ARG A 344 -5.95 -11.22 -14.24
CA ARG A 344 -5.38 -12.47 -13.73
C ARG A 344 -6.39 -13.60 -13.73
N GLU A 345 -5.86 -14.81 -13.93
CA GLU A 345 -6.61 -16.05 -13.76
C GLU A 345 -6.15 -16.81 -12.51
N GLY A 346 -7.00 -17.72 -12.03
CA GLY A 346 -6.72 -18.57 -10.87
C GLY A 346 -6.97 -17.92 -9.52
N PHE A 347 -6.48 -18.55 -8.44
CA PHE A 347 -6.77 -18.21 -7.05
C PHE A 347 -6.29 -16.82 -6.59
N ARG A 348 -5.44 -16.16 -7.38
CA ARG A 348 -4.94 -14.81 -7.11
C ARG A 348 -5.70 -13.72 -7.85
N LYS A 349 -6.79 -14.07 -8.54
CA LYS A 349 -7.71 -13.09 -9.10
C LYS A 349 -8.50 -12.44 -7.95
N PRO A 350 -8.49 -11.09 -7.83
CA PRO A 350 -9.40 -10.40 -6.93
C PRO A 350 -10.86 -10.75 -7.26
N GLU A 351 -11.68 -11.06 -6.25
CA GLU A 351 -13.12 -11.25 -6.46
C GLU A 351 -13.84 -9.91 -6.57
N ARG A 352 -13.36 -8.92 -5.81
CA ARG A 352 -13.86 -7.54 -5.77
C ARG A 352 -12.77 -6.62 -5.24
N TRP A 353 -13.06 -5.33 -5.16
CA TRP A 353 -12.14 -4.30 -4.71
C TRP A 353 -12.79 -3.43 -3.65
N ILE A 354 -11.98 -2.87 -2.77
CA ILE A 354 -12.43 -1.94 -1.73
C ILE A 354 -11.79 -0.60 -2.00
N LEU A 355 -12.62 0.37 -2.37
CA LEU A 355 -12.24 1.77 -2.54
C LEU A 355 -12.35 2.46 -1.19
N VAL A 356 -11.35 3.22 -0.80
CA VAL A 356 -11.33 3.95 0.47
C VAL A 356 -11.07 5.42 0.21
N GLU A 357 -12.03 6.25 0.60
CA GLU A 357 -11.90 7.70 0.68
C GLU A 357 -11.26 8.06 2.02
N VAL A 358 -10.06 8.64 1.96
CA VAL A 358 -9.25 9.03 3.12
C VAL A 358 -9.83 10.29 3.76
N GLU A 359 -10.14 10.20 5.05
CA GLU A 359 -10.58 11.34 5.87
C GLU A 359 -9.45 11.81 6.80
N GLU A 360 -8.63 10.89 7.31
CA GLU A 360 -7.48 11.19 8.16
C GLU A 360 -6.31 10.25 7.83
N ALA A 361 -5.09 10.78 7.87
CA ALA A 361 -3.86 10.03 7.76
C ALA A 361 -2.81 10.56 8.74
N TYR A 362 -2.24 9.68 9.56
CA TYR A 362 -1.28 10.08 10.59
C TYR A 362 -0.33 8.95 10.99
N ILE A 363 0.76 9.34 11.64
CA ILE A 363 1.84 8.43 12.02
C ILE A 363 1.47 7.50 13.18
N HIS A 364 1.92 6.25 13.11
CA HIS A 364 2.12 5.40 14.28
C HIS A 364 3.60 5.41 14.65
N CYS A 365 3.94 5.87 15.85
CA CYS A 365 5.32 6.06 16.26
C CYS A 365 6.10 4.74 16.44
N SER A 366 7.41 4.79 16.22
CA SER A 366 8.26 3.59 16.19
C SER A 366 8.64 3.02 17.54
N LYS A 367 8.35 3.74 18.63
CA LYS A 367 8.87 3.48 19.98
C LYS A 367 8.74 2.03 20.46
N HIS A 368 7.69 1.33 20.04
CA HIS A 368 7.39 -0.03 20.49
C HIS A 368 7.15 -1.02 19.34
N ILE A 369 7.45 -0.64 18.10
CA ILE A 369 7.36 -1.56 16.95
C ILE A 369 8.66 -2.39 16.92
N PRO A 370 8.59 -3.74 16.99
CA PRO A 370 9.78 -4.58 16.88
C PRO A 370 10.28 -4.61 15.43
N LEU A 371 11.60 -4.71 15.26
CA LEU A 371 12.18 -5.12 13.99
C LEU A 371 12.14 -6.64 13.87
N LEU A 372 11.55 -7.14 12.80
CA LEU A 372 11.37 -8.55 12.50
C LEU A 372 12.31 -8.98 11.35
N LYS A 373 12.59 -10.28 11.28
CA LYS A 373 13.30 -10.89 10.15
C LYS A 373 12.31 -11.68 9.30
N LYS A 374 12.26 -11.42 8.00
CA LYS A 374 11.51 -12.28 7.07
C LYS A 374 12.22 -13.63 6.95
N LEU A 375 11.46 -14.69 7.17
CA LEU A 375 11.89 -16.06 6.94
C LEU A 375 11.16 -16.60 5.72
N ASP A 376 11.83 -17.41 4.93
CA ASP A 376 11.21 -18.09 3.79
C ASP A 376 10.16 -19.07 4.32
N LYS A 377 8.92 -18.87 3.88
CA LYS A 377 7.81 -19.76 4.15
C LYS A 377 7.30 -20.27 2.81
N GLU A 378 7.32 -21.58 2.61
CA GLU A 378 6.65 -22.18 1.47
C GLU A 378 5.14 -21.96 1.60
N ILE A 379 4.55 -21.31 0.60
CA ILE A 379 3.11 -21.05 0.52
C ILE A 379 2.56 -21.87 -0.64
N GLU A 380 1.88 -22.97 -0.34
CA GLU A 380 1.09 -23.71 -1.31
C GLU A 380 -0.25 -22.99 -1.54
N TRP A 381 -0.49 -22.55 -2.78
CA TRP A 381 -1.71 -21.87 -3.18
C TRP A 381 -2.79 -22.86 -3.62
N GLY A 382 -4.05 -22.63 -3.24
CA GLY A 382 -5.21 -23.38 -3.77
C GLY A 382 -5.57 -24.67 -3.03
N THR A 383 -5.00 -24.94 -1.86
CA THR A 383 -5.45 -26.04 -1.02
C THR A 383 -6.58 -25.57 -0.09
N ASP A 384 -7.67 -26.32 0.00
CA ASP A 384 -8.67 -26.21 1.10
C ASP A 384 -8.28 -27.08 2.29
N ASP A 385 -6.99 -27.35 2.44
CA ASP A 385 -6.44 -28.15 3.52
C ASP A 385 -6.53 -27.38 4.85
N VAL A 386 -7.51 -27.79 5.65
CA VAL A 386 -7.84 -27.21 6.96
C VAL A 386 -6.66 -27.33 7.93
N VAL A 387 -5.82 -28.37 7.84
CA VAL A 387 -4.68 -28.58 8.73
C VAL A 387 -3.60 -27.53 8.44
N ARG A 388 -3.31 -27.30 7.16
CA ARG A 388 -2.32 -26.32 6.72
C ARG A 388 -2.78 -24.87 6.91
N LYS A 389 -4.10 -24.62 6.90
CA LYS A 389 -4.72 -23.32 7.24
C LYS A 389 -4.87 -23.08 8.75
N GLY A 390 -4.44 -24.01 9.61
CA GLY A 390 -4.56 -23.89 11.06
C GLY A 390 -6.02 -23.88 11.55
N GLY A 391 -6.93 -24.51 10.81
CA GLY A 391 -8.38 -24.33 10.93
C GLY A 391 -9.00 -24.71 12.27
N ASP A 392 -8.24 -25.35 13.18
CA ASP A 392 -8.63 -25.54 14.57
C ASP A 392 -7.45 -25.37 15.55
N PHE A 393 -6.52 -24.46 15.27
CA PHE A 393 -5.36 -24.20 16.14
C PHE A 393 -5.76 -23.90 17.59
N PHE A 394 -6.87 -23.18 17.78
CA PHE A 394 -7.41 -22.83 19.10
C PHE A 394 -8.36 -23.89 19.68
N LYS A 395 -8.53 -25.05 19.04
CA LYS A 395 -9.40 -26.16 19.49
C LYS A 395 -10.84 -25.71 19.74
N ALA A 396 -11.35 -24.84 18.87
CA ALA A 396 -12.68 -24.26 18.99
C ALA A 396 -13.77 -25.20 18.48
N LYS A 397 -13.43 -26.21 17.66
CA LYS A 397 -14.41 -27.08 16.98
C LYS A 397 -15.42 -27.71 17.94
N ASP A 398 -14.93 -28.24 19.05
CA ASP A 398 -15.74 -28.97 20.05
C ASP A 398 -16.23 -28.09 21.21
N CYS A 399 -15.96 -26.78 21.17
CA CYS A 399 -16.46 -25.85 22.19
C CYS A 399 -17.98 -25.61 22.06
N PRO A 400 -18.69 -25.39 23.18
CA PRO A 400 -20.11 -25.03 23.16
C PRO A 400 -20.38 -23.80 22.30
N ARG A 401 -21.47 -23.84 21.52
CA ARG A 401 -21.90 -22.72 20.67
C ARG A 401 -23.17 -22.12 21.25
N PRO A 402 -23.12 -20.94 21.90
CA PRO A 402 -24.31 -20.35 22.51
C PRO A 402 -25.42 -20.01 21.49
N TRP A 403 -25.07 -19.93 20.20
CA TRP A 403 -26.01 -19.73 19.10
C TRP A 403 -26.56 -21.04 18.50
N ILE A 404 -26.06 -22.22 18.89
CA ILE A 404 -26.67 -23.51 18.54
C ILE A 404 -27.59 -23.91 19.69
N LYS A 405 -28.90 -23.85 19.46
CA LYS A 405 -29.86 -24.44 20.40
C LYS A 405 -29.78 -25.96 20.29
N GLU A 406 -29.54 -26.66 21.40
CA GLU A 406 -29.68 -28.12 21.40
C GLU A 406 -31.11 -28.50 20.98
N PRO A 407 -31.29 -29.55 20.17
CA PRO A 407 -32.62 -30.05 19.86
C PRO A 407 -33.30 -30.45 21.17
N VAL A 408 -34.47 -29.88 21.44
CA VAL A 408 -35.32 -30.29 22.56
C VAL A 408 -35.57 -31.80 22.40
N SER A 409 -35.03 -32.60 23.32
CA SER A 409 -35.32 -34.02 23.39
C SER A 409 -36.84 -34.18 23.49
N SER A 410 -37.46 -34.73 22.44
CA SER A 410 -38.84 -35.16 22.54
C SER A 410 -38.86 -36.30 23.56
N GLU A 411 -39.36 -36.00 24.76
CA GLU A 411 -39.82 -37.04 25.66
C GLU A 411 -40.86 -37.84 24.89
N THR A 412 -40.48 -39.06 24.51
CA THR A 412 -41.42 -40.11 24.14
C THR A 412 -42.23 -40.42 25.39
N GLY A 413 -43.27 -39.61 25.58
CA GLY A 413 -44.36 -39.87 26.50
C GLY A 413 -44.92 -41.25 26.18
N THR A 414 -44.60 -42.19 27.06
CA THR A 414 -45.25 -43.48 27.17
C THR A 414 -46.75 -43.24 27.37
N LYS A 415 -47.57 -43.81 26.49
CA LYS A 415 -48.97 -44.11 26.77
C LYS A 415 -49.21 -45.58 26.55
#